data_AF-A0A351QT84-F1
#
_entry.id   AF-A0A351QT84-F1
#
_cell.length_a   1.000
_cell.length_b   1.000
_cell.length_c   1.000
_cell.angle_alpha   90.00
_cell.angle_beta   90.00
_cell.angle_gamma   90.00
#
_symmetry.space_group_name_H-M   'P 1'
#
loop_
_entity.id
_entity.type
_entity.pdbx_description
1 polymer ?
#
loop_
_entity_poly.entity_id
_entity_poly.type
_entity_poly.pdbx_seq_one_letter_code
_entity_poly.pdbx_strand_id
1 'polypeptide(L)'
;MFLNCEKESIIGVPITEIIHDLDFKKVANTKKNILGKKVFYSKLDFHGYKSVIYIKNHSSLLITFTDITEEENRKLELTELKRKSIDVTQTIINKQMMVAQEIASLLGETTAETKVAILELKKVLEEED
;
A
#
# COMPACT_ATOMS: atom_id res chain seq x y z
N MET A 1 -10.78 15.56 -16.39
CA MET A 1 -10.05 15.67 -17.67
C MET A 1 -8.64 16.11 -17.35
N PHE A 2 -7.62 15.32 -17.70
CA PHE A 2 -6.20 15.51 -17.30
C PHE A 2 -5.68 16.95 -17.46
N LEU A 3 -6.08 17.66 -18.52
CA LEU A 3 -5.58 19.01 -18.78
C LEU A 3 -6.48 20.14 -18.27
N ASN A 4 -7.68 19.85 -17.73
CA ASN A 4 -8.66 20.83 -17.25
C ASN A 4 -8.77 22.13 -18.10
N CYS A 5 -8.63 22.02 -19.43
CA CYS A 5 -8.72 23.13 -20.38
C CYS A 5 -9.82 22.84 -21.41
N GLU A 6 -10.49 23.88 -21.87
CA GLU A 6 -11.42 23.80 -23.01
C GLU A 6 -10.64 23.53 -24.31
N LYS A 7 -11.16 22.66 -25.18
CA LYS A 7 -10.45 22.20 -26.40
C LYS A 7 -10.03 23.33 -27.34
N GLU A 8 -10.79 24.43 -27.39
CA GLU A 8 -10.59 25.53 -28.33
C GLU A 8 -9.53 26.52 -27.86
N SER A 9 -9.22 26.56 -26.55
CA SER A 9 -8.25 27.51 -25.98
C SER A 9 -6.79 27.04 -26.03
N ILE A 10 -6.54 25.80 -26.42
CA ILE A 10 -5.20 25.18 -26.39
C ILE A 10 -4.56 25.00 -27.78
N ILE A 11 -5.31 25.21 -28.87
CA ILE A 11 -4.78 25.10 -30.23
C ILE A 11 -3.90 26.31 -30.52
N GLY A 12 -2.67 26.07 -30.98
CA GLY A 12 -1.67 27.12 -31.23
C GLY A 12 -0.82 27.49 -30.01
N VAL A 13 -1.19 27.01 -28.82
CA VAL A 13 -0.39 27.18 -27.59
C VAL A 13 0.76 26.16 -27.59
N PRO A 14 2.01 26.59 -27.28
CA PRO A 14 3.11 25.65 -27.11
C PRO A 14 2.83 24.65 -25.99
N ILE A 15 2.99 23.35 -26.26
CA ILE A 15 2.75 22.30 -25.25
C ILE A 15 3.62 22.46 -23.99
N THR A 16 4.76 23.15 -24.11
CA THR A 16 5.65 23.47 -22.99
C THR A 16 5.05 24.43 -21.98
N GLU A 17 4.03 25.20 -22.34
CA GLU A 17 3.30 26.09 -21.42
C GLU A 17 2.27 25.31 -20.60
N ILE A 18 1.78 24.18 -21.13
CA ILE A 18 0.80 23.32 -20.48
C ILE A 18 1.53 22.27 -19.63
N ILE A 19 2.54 21.60 -20.20
CA ILE A 19 3.32 20.55 -19.56
C ILE A 19 4.81 20.81 -19.82
N HIS A 20 5.53 21.11 -18.75
CA HIS A 20 7.00 21.21 -18.78
C HIS A 20 7.62 19.82 -18.83
N ASP A 21 7.85 19.31 -20.04
CA ASP A 21 8.47 18.00 -20.23
C ASP A 21 9.49 18.00 -21.38
N LEU A 22 10.72 17.62 -21.05
CA LEU A 22 11.84 17.60 -21.99
C LEU A 22 11.75 16.46 -23.00
N ASP A 23 10.92 15.44 -22.74
CA ASP A 23 10.78 14.29 -23.62
C ASP A 23 10.22 14.69 -24.99
N PHE A 24 9.36 15.71 -25.07
CA PHE A 24 8.83 16.19 -26.34
C PHE A 24 9.95 16.69 -27.26
N LYS A 25 10.80 17.58 -26.73
CA LYS A 25 11.96 18.12 -27.46
C LYS A 25 12.96 17.03 -27.78
N LYS A 26 13.18 16.08 -26.86
CA LYS A 26 14.06 14.93 -27.07
C LYS A 26 13.60 14.09 -28.25
N VAL A 27 12.33 13.67 -28.27
CA VAL A 27 11.80 12.84 -29.38
C VAL A 27 11.76 13.61 -30.69
N ALA A 28 11.44 14.91 -30.68
CA ALA A 28 11.50 15.76 -31.88
C ALA A 28 12.92 15.78 -32.50
N ASN A 29 13.95 15.94 -31.67
CA ASN A 29 15.33 16.03 -32.13
C ASN A 29 15.91 14.68 -32.53
N THR A 30 15.72 13.66 -31.68
CA THR A 30 16.36 12.34 -31.87
C THR A 30 15.56 11.42 -32.76
N LYS A 31 14.27 11.72 -33.00
CA LYS A 31 13.31 10.86 -33.74
C LYS A 31 13.18 9.45 -33.13
N LYS A 32 13.51 9.31 -31.83
CA LYS A 32 13.43 8.05 -31.08
C LYS A 32 12.20 8.09 -30.18
N ASN A 33 11.28 7.16 -30.37
CA ASN A 33 10.04 7.10 -29.61
C ASN A 33 10.31 6.78 -28.14
N ILE A 34 9.43 7.30 -27.27
CA ILE A 34 9.32 6.92 -25.87
C ILE A 34 7.97 6.24 -25.70
N LEU A 35 7.94 5.03 -25.14
CA LEU A 35 6.71 4.25 -24.99
C LEU A 35 6.53 3.91 -23.51
N GLY A 36 5.32 4.13 -23.00
CA GLY A 36 4.90 3.68 -21.66
C GLY A 36 5.77 4.19 -20.50
N LYS A 37 6.36 5.39 -20.62
CA LYS A 37 7.18 5.95 -19.54
C LYS A 37 6.26 6.38 -18.40
N LYS A 38 6.45 5.81 -17.21
CA LYS A 38 5.74 6.26 -16.01
C LYS A 38 6.15 7.70 -15.68
N VAL A 39 5.19 8.58 -15.47
CA VAL A 39 5.37 10.00 -15.17
C VAL A 39 4.48 10.42 -14.01
N PHE A 40 4.96 11.42 -13.29
CA PHE A 40 4.18 12.11 -12.27
C PHE A 40 4.30 13.62 -12.52
N TYR A 41 3.17 14.29 -12.69
CA TYR A 41 3.10 15.74 -12.81
C TYR A 41 2.44 16.32 -11.57
N SER A 42 3.25 16.77 -10.62
CA SER A 42 2.79 17.27 -9.31
C SER A 42 1.79 18.42 -9.41
N LYS A 43 2.00 19.37 -10.34
CA LYS A 43 1.08 20.51 -10.55
C LYS A 43 -0.30 20.10 -11.05
N LEU A 44 -0.40 18.93 -11.66
CA LEU A 44 -1.64 18.40 -12.24
C LEU A 44 -2.21 17.24 -11.41
N ASP A 45 -1.58 16.89 -10.29
CA ASP A 45 -1.86 15.71 -9.48
C ASP A 45 -2.09 14.44 -10.32
N PHE A 46 -1.24 14.23 -11.33
CA PHE A 46 -1.44 13.19 -12.33
C PHE A 46 -0.33 12.15 -12.25
N HIS A 47 -0.75 10.89 -12.12
CA HIS A 47 0.08 9.72 -12.31
C HIS A 47 -0.34 9.01 -13.60
N GLY A 48 0.63 8.72 -14.46
CA GLY A 48 0.29 8.14 -15.75
C GLY A 48 1.43 7.46 -16.45
N TYR A 49 1.09 6.78 -17.53
CA TYR A 49 2.04 6.38 -18.56
C TYR A 49 1.98 7.36 -19.71
N LYS A 50 3.14 7.83 -20.14
CA LYS A 50 3.29 8.70 -21.29
C LYS A 50 4.02 7.98 -22.41
N SER A 51 3.49 8.09 -23.63
CA SER A 51 4.21 7.74 -24.85
C SER A 51 4.34 8.97 -25.75
N VAL A 52 5.50 9.12 -26.38
CA VAL A 52 5.82 10.19 -27.33
C VAL A 52 6.38 9.54 -28.59
N ILE A 53 5.65 9.65 -29.69
CA ILE A 53 5.92 8.95 -30.96
C ILE A 53 6.15 9.99 -32.05
N TYR A 54 7.27 9.89 -32.77
CA TYR A 54 7.55 10.75 -33.92
C TYR A 54 6.94 10.18 -35.20
N ILE A 55 6.09 10.97 -35.86
CA ILE A 55 5.46 10.63 -37.14
C ILE A 55 6.27 11.26 -38.26
N LYS A 56 7.04 10.43 -38.98
CA LYS A 56 7.96 10.88 -40.05
C LYS A 56 7.25 11.64 -41.18
N ASN A 57 6.08 11.17 -41.59
CA ASN A 57 5.40 11.67 -42.78
C ASN A 57 4.85 13.10 -42.63
N HIS A 58 4.61 13.54 -41.39
CA HIS A 58 4.00 14.85 -41.10
C HIS A 58 4.91 15.76 -40.27
N SER A 59 6.12 15.30 -39.90
CA SER A 59 6.99 15.98 -38.95
C SER A 59 6.27 16.36 -37.64
N SER A 60 5.42 15.44 -37.16
CA SER A 60 4.55 15.65 -36.00
C SER A 60 4.87 14.69 -34.87
N LEU A 61 4.49 15.05 -33.64
CA LEU A 61 4.53 14.17 -32.48
C LEU A 61 3.12 13.71 -32.11
N LEU A 62 2.96 12.40 -31.90
CA LEU A 62 1.80 11.84 -31.22
C LEU A 62 2.17 11.58 -29.76
N ILE A 63 1.42 12.19 -28.85
CA ILE A 63 1.62 12.04 -27.41
C ILE A 63 0.37 11.38 -26.84
N THR A 64 0.56 10.30 -26.09
CA THR A 64 -0.53 9.64 -25.37
C THR A 64 -0.22 9.66 -23.88
N PHE A 65 -1.27 9.93 -23.09
CA PHE A 65 -1.25 9.83 -21.65
C PHE A 65 -2.31 8.81 -21.24
N THR A 66 -1.90 7.81 -20.49
CA THR A 66 -2.80 6.88 -19.81
C THR A 66 -2.81 7.25 -18.34
N ASP A 67 -3.94 7.77 -17.87
CA ASP A 67 -4.14 8.08 -16.46
C ASP A 67 -4.19 6.77 -15.66
N ILE A 68 -3.41 6.70 -14.58
CA ILE A 68 -3.45 5.61 -13.60
C ILE A 68 -3.56 6.15 -12.16
N THR A 69 -4.00 7.40 -12.01
CA THR A 69 -4.00 8.11 -10.72
C THR A 69 -4.90 7.43 -9.71
N GLU A 70 -6.09 7.00 -10.13
CA GLU A 70 -7.05 6.29 -9.27
C GLU A 70 -6.48 4.93 -8.81
N GLU A 71 -5.82 4.19 -9.70
CA GLU A 71 -5.22 2.91 -9.38
C GLU A 71 -4.06 3.04 -8.39
N GLU A 72 -3.21 4.06 -8.55
CA GLU A 72 -2.12 4.33 -7.61
C GLU A 72 -2.68 4.75 -6.24
N ASN A 73 -3.71 5.59 -6.19
CA ASN A 73 -4.37 5.97 -4.94
C ASN A 73 -5.00 4.76 -4.25
N ARG A 74 -5.76 3.93 -4.98
CA ARG A 74 -6.35 2.70 -4.46
C ARG A 74 -5.30 1.73 -3.94
N LYS A 75 -4.14 1.65 -4.60
CA LYS A 75 -3.02 0.81 -4.17
C LYS A 75 -2.41 1.31 -2.85
N LEU A 76 -2.29 2.64 -2.69
CA LEU A 76 -1.84 3.25 -1.43
C LEU A 76 -2.82 2.96 -0.30
N GLU A 77 -4.11 3.20 -0.51
CA GLU A 77 -5.17 2.89 0.46
C GLU A 77 -5.17 1.42 0.88
N LEU A 78 -5.08 0.49 -0.08
CA LEU A 78 -5.01 -0.94 0.19
C LEU A 78 -3.77 -1.29 1.03
N THR A 79 -2.64 -0.63 0.76
CA THR A 79 -1.39 -0.85 1.49
C THR A 79 -1.52 -0.39 2.94
N GLU A 80 -2.12 0.79 3.17
CA GLU A 80 -2.37 1.29 4.52
C GLU A 80 -3.37 0.42 5.28
N LEU A 81 -4.45 -0.03 4.62
CA LEU A 81 -5.41 -0.96 5.21
C LEU A 81 -4.73 -2.27 5.63
N LYS A 82 -3.92 -2.88 4.75
CA LYS A 82 -3.15 -4.09 5.07
C LYS A 82 -2.23 -3.88 6.27
N ARG A 83 -1.50 -2.76 6.31
CA ARG A 83 -0.61 -2.42 7.43
C ARG A 83 -1.38 -2.32 8.75
N LYS A 84 -2.51 -1.60 8.75
CA LYS A 84 -3.38 -1.46 9.92
C LYS A 84 -3.95 -2.80 10.37
N SER A 85 -4.37 -3.65 9.45
CA SER A 85 -4.86 -4.99 9.78
C SER A 85 -3.80 -5.84 10.48
N ILE A 86 -2.55 -5.83 9.99
CA ILE A 86 -1.44 -6.55 10.61
C ILE A 86 -1.21 -6.07 12.05
N ASP A 87 -1.20 -4.75 12.27
CA ASP A 87 -0.99 -4.16 13.59
C ASP A 87 -2.10 -4.53 14.59
N VAL A 88 -3.36 -4.46 14.14
CA VAL A 88 -4.52 -4.88 14.94
C VAL A 88 -4.43 -6.37 15.28
N THR A 89 -4.11 -7.23 14.30
CA THR A 89 -3.95 -8.67 14.52
C THR A 89 -2.83 -8.94 15.53
N GLN A 90 -1.68 -8.27 15.42
CA GLN A 90 -0.58 -8.44 16.37
C GLN A 90 -0.98 -8.03 17.79
N THR A 91 -1.75 -6.94 17.92
CA THR A 91 -2.29 -6.49 19.20
C THR A 91 -3.21 -7.55 19.81
N ILE A 92 -4.08 -8.18 19.01
CA ILE A 92 -4.96 -9.25 19.47
C ILE A 92 -4.14 -10.47 19.91
N ILE A 93 -3.13 -10.88 19.14
CA ILE A 93 -2.24 -11.99 19.50
C ILE A 93 -1.57 -11.74 20.85
N ASN A 94 -1.05 -10.54 21.07
CA ASN A 94 -0.41 -10.19 22.34
C ASN A 94 -1.39 -10.28 23.51
N LYS A 95 -2.64 -9.79 23.34
CA LYS A 95 -3.69 -9.91 24.36
C LYS A 95 -4.04 -11.36 24.65
N GLN A 96 -4.17 -12.21 23.63
CA GLN A 96 -4.47 -13.63 23.81
C GLN A 96 -3.31 -14.37 24.51
N MET A 97 -2.06 -14.00 24.21
CA MET A 97 -0.89 -14.57 24.89
C MET A 97 -0.87 -14.20 26.39
N MET A 98 -1.19 -12.95 26.75
CA MET A 98 -1.31 -12.54 28.15
C MET A 98 -2.40 -13.32 28.88
N VAL A 99 -3.59 -13.44 28.28
CA VAL A 99 -4.70 -14.24 28.86
C VAL A 99 -4.27 -15.70 29.05
N ALA A 100 -3.58 -16.29 28.07
CA ALA A 100 -3.08 -17.66 28.20
C ALA A 100 -2.08 -17.81 29.36
N GLN A 101 -1.22 -16.82 29.59
CA GLN A 101 -0.29 -16.80 30.72
C GLN A 101 -1.01 -16.67 32.08
N GLU A 102 -2.05 -15.84 32.16
CA GLU A 102 -2.88 -15.73 33.36
C GLU A 102 -3.59 -17.05 33.67
N ILE A 103 -4.20 -17.67 32.65
CA ILE A 103 -4.83 -19.00 32.77
C ILE A 103 -3.81 -20.03 33.23
N ALA A 104 -2.63 -20.09 32.61
CA ALA A 104 -1.59 -21.04 32.98
C ALA A 104 -1.12 -20.85 34.43
N SER A 105 -1.01 -19.59 34.88
CA SER A 105 -0.64 -19.25 36.26
C SER A 105 -1.69 -19.74 37.26
N LEU A 106 -2.97 -19.43 37.01
CA LEU A 106 -4.10 -19.89 37.82
C LEU A 106 -4.22 -21.43 37.82
N LEU A 107 -3.99 -22.07 36.68
CA LEU A 107 -4.01 -23.54 36.58
C LEU A 107 -2.89 -24.16 37.42
N GLY A 108 -1.70 -23.55 37.41
CA GLY A 108 -0.56 -23.95 38.24
C GLY A 108 -0.84 -23.82 39.73
N GLU A 109 -1.42 -22.69 40.15
CA GLU A 109 -1.83 -22.43 41.53
C GLU A 109 -2.86 -23.46 42.00
N THR A 110 -3.98 -23.61 41.28
CA THR A 110 -5.05 -24.56 41.62
C THR A 110 -4.57 -26.02 41.60
N THR A 111 -3.65 -26.39 40.70
CA THR A 111 -3.03 -27.72 40.69
C THR A 111 -2.14 -27.93 41.92
N ALA A 112 -1.38 -26.91 42.33
CA ALA A 112 -0.55 -26.98 43.54
C ALA A 112 -1.41 -27.13 44.80
N GLU A 113 -2.47 -26.32 44.94
CA GLU A 113 -3.44 -26.43 46.03
C GLU A 113 -4.08 -27.82 46.09
N THR A 114 -4.54 -28.32 44.93
CA THR A 114 -5.14 -29.66 44.82
C THR A 114 -4.15 -30.75 45.25
N LYS A 115 -2.89 -30.64 44.84
CA LYS A 115 -1.83 -31.58 45.24
C LYS A 115 -1.63 -31.59 46.76
N VAL A 116 -1.61 -30.43 47.41
CA VAL A 116 -1.46 -30.33 48.86
C VAL A 116 -2.64 -31.00 49.56
N ALA A 117 -3.88 -30.68 49.16
CA ALA A 117 -5.08 -31.27 49.75
C ALA A 117 -5.12 -32.81 49.59
N ILE A 118 -4.75 -33.32 48.41
CA ILE A 118 -4.67 -34.77 48.17
C ILE A 118 -3.58 -35.42 49.05
N LEU A 119 -2.44 -34.77 49.25
CA LEU A 119 -1.37 -35.29 50.11
C LEU A 119 -1.76 -35.29 51.59
N GLU A 120 -2.49 -34.28 52.05
CA GLU A 120 -3.05 -34.25 53.41
C GLU A 120 -4.07 -35.37 53.62
N LEU A 121 -5.01 -35.53 52.69
CA LEU A 121 -5.98 -36.63 52.71
C LEU A 121 -5.27 -37.99 52.74
N LYS A 122 -4.23 -38.15 51.93
CA LYS A 122 -3.43 -39.39 51.89
C LYS A 122 -2.80 -39.69 53.26
N LYS A 123 -2.22 -38.69 53.94
CA LYS A 123 -1.61 -38.88 55.26
C LYS A 123 -2.64 -39.32 56.31
N VAL A 124 -3.82 -38.69 56.32
CA VAL A 124 -4.90 -39.07 57.25
C VAL A 124 -5.30 -40.53 57.05
N LEU A 125 -5.41 -40.99 55.81
CA LEU A 125 -5.75 -42.39 55.49
C LEU A 125 -4.61 -43.37 55.82
N GLU A 126 -3.34 -42.93 55.82
CA GLU A 126 -2.18 -43.75 56.21
C GLU A 126 -1.98 -43.81 57.73
N GLU A 127 -2.57 -42.88 58.50
CA GLU A 127 -2.50 -42.83 59.97
C GLU A 127 -3.65 -43.60 60.66
N GLU A 128 -4.68 -44.05 59.93
CA GLU A 128 -5.84 -44.80 60.46
C GLU A 128 -5.63 -46.33 60.61
N ASP A 129 -4.38 -46.82 60.70
CA ASP A 129 -4.04 -48.21 61.08
C ASP A 129 -3.48 -48.33 62.52
#